data_AF-A0A935ADN9-F1
#
_entry.id   AF-A0A935ADN9-F1
#
_cell.length_a   1.000
_cell.length_b   1.000
_cell.length_c   1.000
_cell.angle_alpha   90.00
_cell.angle_beta   90.00
_cell.angle_gamma   90.00
#
_symmetry.space_group_name_H-M   'P 1'
#
loop_
_entity.id
_entity.type
_entity.pdbx_description
1 polymer ?
#
loop_
_entity_poly.entity_id
_entity_poly.type
_entity_poly.pdbx_seq_one_letter_code
_entity_poly.pdbx_strand_id
1 'polypeptide(L)'
;MPSLSVSWAHRTGASRVGFLSSIQHRFAAFAFALEAHAGLEDELLFNALEPHLGAQAGPLAVMRFEHNQIVDLFGKIKSAADFNSARDFARQLFPIVRGHFQKEEQVLFQMAARFLSEDELSALGGQWAKRRTPLVGLDMQ
;
A
#
# COMPACT_ATOMS: atom_id res chain seq x y z
N MET A 1 -1.31 -59.74 4.19
CA MET A 1 -1.22 -58.33 3.73
C MET A 1 -2.02 -57.47 4.70
N PRO A 2 -1.41 -56.80 5.70
CA PRO A 2 -2.18 -55.93 6.58
C PRO A 2 -2.46 -54.59 5.90
N SER A 3 -3.72 -54.20 5.94
CA SER A 3 -4.24 -52.92 5.47
C SER A 3 -3.65 -51.77 6.31
N LEU A 4 -2.91 -50.87 5.67
CA LEU A 4 -2.46 -49.62 6.28
C LEU A 4 -3.62 -48.62 6.24
N SER A 5 -4.29 -48.42 7.38
CA SER A 5 -5.11 -47.24 7.60
C SER A 5 -4.19 -46.05 7.85
N VAL A 6 -4.05 -45.17 6.86
CA VAL A 6 -3.34 -43.90 7.03
C VAL A 6 -4.28 -42.94 7.77
N SER A 7 -4.03 -42.78 9.07
CA SER A 7 -4.62 -41.72 9.88
C SER A 7 -4.01 -40.37 9.48
N TRP A 8 -4.82 -39.49 8.88
CA TRP A 8 -4.41 -38.13 8.53
C TRP A 8 -4.53 -37.21 9.74
N ALA A 9 -3.60 -37.36 10.70
CA ALA A 9 -3.41 -36.40 11.77
C ALA A 9 -2.30 -35.41 11.37
N HIS A 10 -2.70 -34.18 11.08
CA HIS A 10 -2.14 -32.90 11.56
C HIS A 10 -2.51 -31.78 10.58
N ARG A 11 -3.73 -31.25 10.72
CA ARG A 11 -3.97 -29.85 10.34
C ARG A 11 -3.43 -28.98 11.48
N THR A 12 -2.45 -28.15 11.16
CA THR A 12 -1.84 -27.17 12.06
C THR A 12 -2.93 -26.28 12.69
N GLY A 13 -3.12 -26.44 14.00
CA GLY A 13 -4.13 -25.72 14.77
C GLY A 13 -3.68 -24.31 15.10
N ALA A 14 -3.68 -23.40 14.14
CA ALA A 14 -3.60 -21.97 14.45
C ALA A 14 -4.99 -21.50 14.91
N SER A 15 -5.06 -20.88 16.10
CA SER A 15 -6.30 -20.28 16.60
C SER A 15 -6.67 -19.05 15.74
N ARG A 16 -7.96 -18.66 15.72
CA ARG A 16 -8.38 -17.41 15.05
C ARG A 16 -7.60 -16.19 15.52
N VAL A 17 -7.20 -16.17 16.79
CA VAL A 17 -6.34 -15.12 17.37
C VAL A 17 -4.93 -15.15 16.75
N GLY A 18 -4.34 -16.34 16.58
CA GLY A 18 -3.07 -16.51 15.88
C GLY A 18 -3.12 -16.05 14.42
N PHE A 19 -4.22 -16.34 13.71
CA PHE A 19 -4.44 -15.86 12.34
C PHE A 19 -4.57 -14.33 12.25
N LEU A 20 -5.33 -13.72 13.17
CA LEU A 20 -5.48 -12.27 13.22
C LEU A 20 -4.13 -11.57 13.42
N SER A 21 -3.35 -12.01 14.40
CA SER A 21 -2.03 -11.44 14.68
C SER A 21 -1.08 -11.59 13.48
N SER A 22 -1.07 -12.74 12.80
CA SER A 22 -0.25 -12.93 11.59
C SER A 22 -0.66 -11.98 10.46
N ILE A 23 -1.96 -11.77 10.25
CA ILE A 23 -2.46 -10.81 9.25
C ILE A 23 -2.05 -9.39 9.63
N GLN A 24 -2.28 -8.97 10.88
CA GLN A 24 -1.91 -7.63 11.35
C GLN A 24 -0.42 -7.36 11.19
N HIS A 25 0.44 -8.35 11.46
CA HIS A 25 1.88 -8.22 11.26
C HIS A 25 2.25 -8.01 9.78
N ARG A 26 1.71 -8.83 8.88
CA ARG A 26 1.95 -8.69 7.43
C ARG A 26 1.42 -7.36 6.88
N PHE A 27 0.26 -6.93 7.36
CA PHE A 27 -0.31 -5.63 6.98
C PHE A 27 0.48 -4.45 7.55
N ALA A 28 1.13 -4.57 8.70
CA ALA A 28 1.95 -3.49 9.24
C ALA A 28 3.17 -3.19 8.35
N ALA A 29 3.84 -4.22 7.85
CA ALA A 29 4.94 -4.07 6.90
C ALA A 29 4.46 -3.41 5.59
N PHE A 30 3.30 -3.84 5.08
CA PHE A 30 2.71 -3.27 3.88
C PHE A 30 2.27 -1.82 4.08
N ALA A 31 1.61 -1.51 5.18
CA ALA A 31 1.18 -0.17 5.56
C ALA A 31 2.37 0.78 5.61
N PHE A 32 3.43 0.39 6.31
CA PHE A 32 4.65 1.18 6.41
C PHE A 32 5.27 1.49 5.04
N ALA A 33 5.38 0.50 4.17
CA ALA A 33 5.90 0.69 2.82
C ALA A 33 5.03 1.64 1.99
N LEU A 34 3.70 1.45 2.03
CA LEU A 34 2.77 2.21 1.20
C LEU A 34 2.57 3.65 1.71
N GLU A 35 2.54 3.85 3.03
CA GLU A 35 2.51 5.17 3.67
C GLU A 35 3.78 5.98 3.34
N ALA A 36 4.94 5.35 3.43
CA ALA A 36 6.20 6.01 3.07
C ALA A 36 6.25 6.35 1.57
N HIS A 37 5.72 5.49 0.71
CA HIS A 37 5.59 5.76 -0.72
C HIS A 37 4.67 6.95 -0.98
N ALA A 38 3.44 6.91 -0.49
CA ALA A 38 2.44 7.98 -0.67
C ALA A 38 2.94 9.34 -0.15
N GLY A 39 3.56 9.37 1.03
CA GLY A 39 4.12 10.60 1.59
C GLY A 39 5.22 11.21 0.70
N LEU A 40 6.07 10.39 0.08
CA LEU A 40 7.08 10.89 -0.85
C LEU A 40 6.46 11.38 -2.17
N GLU A 41 5.39 10.76 -2.65
CA GLU A 41 4.66 11.27 -3.82
C GLU A 41 4.06 12.64 -3.53
N ASP A 42 3.39 12.79 -2.38
CA ASP A 42 2.76 14.03 -1.95
C ASP A 42 3.77 15.17 -1.86
N GLU A 43 4.89 14.92 -1.19
CA GLU A 43 5.91 15.93 -0.92
C GLU A 43 6.73 16.31 -2.16
N LEU A 44 6.96 15.36 -3.07
CA LEU A 44 7.83 15.57 -4.23
C LEU A 44 7.01 15.77 -5.50
N LEU A 45 6.38 14.71 -6.00
CA LEU A 45 5.75 14.72 -7.31
C LEU A 45 4.50 15.61 -7.33
N PHE A 46 3.63 15.52 -6.32
CA PHE A 46 2.36 16.22 -6.36
C PHE A 46 2.60 17.72 -6.17
N ASN A 47 3.45 18.12 -5.22
CA ASN A 47 3.88 19.51 -5.05
C ASN A 47 4.47 20.10 -6.33
N ALA A 48 5.27 19.34 -7.08
CA ALA A 48 5.81 19.79 -8.37
C ALA A 48 4.71 19.97 -9.45
N LEU A 49 3.63 19.19 -9.38
CA LEU A 49 2.52 19.24 -10.33
C LEU A 49 1.41 20.24 -9.95
N GLU A 50 1.34 20.68 -8.70
CA GLU A 50 0.31 21.61 -8.22
C GLU A 50 0.19 22.90 -9.06
N PRO A 51 1.28 23.56 -9.50
CA PRO A 51 1.19 24.74 -10.35
C PRO A 51 0.49 24.49 -11.69
N HIS A 52 0.46 23.24 -12.16
CA HIS A 52 -0.11 22.85 -13.45
C HIS A 52 -1.52 22.26 -13.33
N LEU A 53 -1.77 21.51 -12.25
CA LEU A 53 -3.00 20.72 -12.08
C LEU A 53 -3.95 21.27 -11.02
N GLY A 54 -3.46 22.18 -10.16
CA GLY A 54 -4.16 22.64 -8.98
C GLY A 54 -4.12 21.61 -7.83
N ALA A 55 -4.16 22.12 -6.60
CA ALA A 55 -4.03 21.30 -5.40
C ALA A 55 -5.39 20.79 -4.85
N GLN A 56 -6.46 21.55 -5.04
CA GLN A 56 -7.74 21.37 -4.31
C GLN A 56 -8.81 20.62 -5.11
N ALA A 57 -8.57 20.37 -6.40
CA ALA A 57 -9.49 19.66 -7.27
C ALA A 57 -8.72 18.87 -8.33
N GLY A 58 -9.40 17.97 -9.03
CA GLY A 58 -8.80 17.19 -10.10
C GLY A 58 -7.90 16.04 -9.61
N PRO A 59 -6.97 15.56 -10.45
CA PRO A 59 -6.24 14.32 -10.21
C PRO A 59 -5.47 14.30 -8.88
N LEU A 60 -4.76 15.38 -8.52
CA LEU A 60 -3.97 15.43 -7.28
C LEU A 60 -4.86 15.33 -6.02
N ALA A 61 -6.01 16.01 -6.02
CA ALA A 61 -6.96 15.93 -4.92
C ALA A 61 -7.55 14.51 -4.76
N VAL A 62 -7.84 13.82 -5.87
CA VAL A 62 -8.31 12.43 -5.84
C VAL A 62 -7.23 11.48 -5.31
N MET A 63 -5.98 11.65 -5.73
CA MET A 63 -4.87 10.81 -5.27
C MET A 63 -4.64 10.95 -3.76
N ARG A 64 -4.59 12.19 -3.24
CA ARG A 64 -4.48 12.47 -1.80
C ARG A 64 -5.65 11.94 -0.99
N PHE A 65 -6.85 12.06 -1.53
CA PHE A 65 -8.03 11.48 -0.89
C PHE A 65 -7.89 9.96 -0.75
N GLU A 66 -7.42 9.27 -1.79
CA GLU A 66 -7.18 7.83 -1.72
C GLU A 66 -6.01 7.46 -0.82
N HIS A 67 -4.92 8.24 -0.77
CA HIS A 67 -3.85 8.05 0.20
C HIS A 67 -4.44 8.03 1.62
N ASN A 68 -5.27 9.02 1.97
CA ASN A 68 -5.94 9.06 3.28
C ASN A 68 -6.85 7.84 3.52
N GLN A 69 -7.63 7.42 2.51
CA GLN A 69 -8.47 6.22 2.62
C GLN A 69 -7.65 4.94 2.87
N ILE A 70 -6.51 4.81 2.19
CA ILE A 70 -5.59 3.68 2.33
C ILE A 70 -5.04 3.64 3.77
N VAL A 71 -4.55 4.78 4.29
CA VAL A 71 -4.06 4.92 5.66
C VAL A 71 -5.14 4.55 6.69
N ASP A 72 -6.34 5.09 6.51
CA ASP A 72 -7.48 4.78 7.39
C ASP A 72 -7.81 3.29 7.43
N LEU A 73 -7.77 2.62 6.28
CA LEU A 73 -8.05 1.18 6.17
C LEU A 73 -6.93 0.34 6.79
N PHE A 74 -5.66 0.72 6.64
CA PHE A 74 -4.58 0.08 7.37
C PHE A 74 -4.73 0.22 8.88
N GLY A 75 -5.10 1.42 9.35
CA GLY A 75 -5.41 1.67 10.76
C GLY A 75 -6.51 0.73 11.29
N LYS A 76 -7.60 0.59 10.52
CA LYS A 76 -8.71 -0.32 10.85
C LYS A 76 -8.30 -1.80 10.88
N ILE A 77 -7.43 -2.24 9.97
CA ILE A 77 -6.90 -3.61 9.98
C ILE A 77 -6.03 -3.83 11.21
N LYS A 78 -5.14 -2.88 11.51
CA LYS A 78 -4.26 -2.91 12.69
C LYS A 78 -5.06 -2.97 14.00
N SER A 79 -6.19 -2.26 14.09
CA SER A 79 -7.04 -2.20 15.28
C SER A 79 -8.19 -3.22 15.29
N ALA A 80 -8.31 -4.09 14.28
CA ALA A 80 -9.41 -5.05 14.20
C ALA A 80 -9.42 -5.99 15.40
N ALA A 81 -10.60 -6.15 16.03
CA ALA A 81 -10.77 -7.01 17.20
C ALA A 81 -10.83 -8.51 16.85
N ASP A 82 -11.17 -8.83 15.61
CA ASP A 82 -11.32 -10.18 15.12
C ASP A 82 -10.92 -10.33 13.65
N PHE A 83 -10.74 -11.58 13.23
CA PHE A 83 -10.33 -11.93 11.87
C PHE A 83 -11.32 -11.49 10.78
N ASN A 84 -12.63 -11.58 11.03
CA ASN A 84 -13.63 -11.21 10.03
C ASN A 84 -13.58 -9.71 9.76
N SER A 85 -13.50 -8.91 10.83
CA SER A 85 -13.32 -7.45 10.73
C SER A 85 -12.06 -7.09 9.94
N ALA A 86 -10.90 -7.67 10.29
CA ALA A 86 -9.64 -7.43 9.56
C ALA A 86 -9.75 -7.80 8.07
N ARG A 87 -10.38 -8.96 7.78
CA ARG A 87 -10.60 -9.43 6.41
C ARG A 87 -11.51 -8.51 5.61
N ASP A 88 -12.57 -8.00 6.22
CA ASP A 88 -13.54 -7.16 5.53
C ASP A 88 -12.99 -5.75 5.28
N PHE A 89 -12.10 -5.23 6.13
CA PHE A 89 -11.32 -4.02 5.83
C PHE A 89 -10.28 -4.27 4.73
N ALA A 90 -9.57 -5.40 4.75
CA ALA A 90 -8.64 -5.76 3.68
C ALA A 90 -9.33 -5.86 2.31
N ARG A 91 -10.55 -6.39 2.26
CA ARG A 91 -11.38 -6.44 1.03
C ARG A 91 -11.76 -5.06 0.50
N GLN A 92 -11.92 -4.07 1.37
CA GLN A 92 -12.15 -2.68 0.97
C GLN A 92 -10.85 -2.02 0.48
N LEU A 93 -9.72 -2.32 1.13
CA LEU A 93 -8.42 -1.74 0.82
C LEU A 93 -7.90 -2.13 -0.57
N PHE A 94 -7.88 -3.43 -0.89
CA PHE A 94 -7.24 -3.92 -2.12
C PHE A 94 -7.74 -3.29 -3.43
N PRO A 95 -9.06 -3.11 -3.67
CA PRO A 95 -9.50 -2.45 -4.89
C PRO A 95 -9.07 -0.97 -4.95
N ILE A 96 -9.00 -0.27 -3.81
CA ILE A 96 -8.54 1.13 -3.75
C ILE A 96 -7.05 1.18 -4.10
N VAL A 97 -6.20 0.41 -3.42
CA VAL A 97 -4.75 0.39 -3.69
C VAL A 97 -4.46 0.03 -5.15
N ARG A 98 -5.16 -0.97 -5.71
CA ARG A 98 -4.98 -1.35 -7.12
C ARG A 98 -5.41 -0.23 -8.07
N GLY A 99 -6.54 0.41 -7.81
CA GLY A 99 -7.01 1.54 -8.60
C GLY A 99 -6.08 2.75 -8.51
N HIS A 100 -5.49 2.96 -7.33
CA HIS A 100 -4.53 4.01 -7.06
C HIS A 100 -3.29 3.89 -7.94
N PHE A 101 -2.61 2.74 -7.88
CA PHE A 101 -1.43 2.46 -8.73
C PHE A 101 -1.75 2.50 -10.22
N GLN A 102 -2.93 2.04 -10.64
CA GLN A 102 -3.35 2.17 -12.04
C GLN A 102 -3.45 3.63 -12.48
N LYS A 103 -3.94 4.52 -11.61
CA LYS A 103 -4.02 5.96 -11.91
C LYS A 103 -2.64 6.61 -11.91
N GLU A 104 -1.73 6.21 -11.02
CA GLU A 104 -0.33 6.64 -11.10
C GLU A 104 0.27 6.33 -12.47
N GLU A 105 0.25 5.05 -12.87
CA GLU A 105 0.89 4.58 -14.09
C GLU A 105 0.26 5.15 -15.37
N GLN A 106 -1.08 5.15 -15.44
CA GLN A 106 -1.79 5.44 -16.68
C GLN A 106 -2.14 6.91 -16.84
N VAL A 107 -2.25 7.65 -15.74
CA VAL A 107 -2.68 9.05 -15.74
C VAL A 107 -1.57 9.94 -15.21
N LEU A 108 -1.18 9.75 -13.95
CA LEU A 108 -0.39 10.76 -13.25
C LEU A 108 1.04 10.87 -13.80
N PHE A 109 1.73 9.75 -14.03
CA PHE A 109 3.07 9.77 -14.59
C PHE A 109 3.08 10.28 -16.04
N GLN A 110 2.02 10.02 -16.81
CA GLN A 110 1.85 10.58 -18.16
C GLN A 110 1.65 12.10 -18.11
N MET A 111 0.92 12.61 -17.12
CA MET A 111 0.78 14.06 -16.91
C MET A 111 2.10 14.67 -16.45
N ALA A 112 2.84 14.00 -15.56
CA ALA A 112 4.14 14.45 -15.09
C ALA A 112 5.13 14.63 -16.24
N ALA A 113 5.21 13.64 -17.14
CA ALA A 113 6.05 13.71 -18.34
C ALA A 113 5.64 14.80 -19.34
N ARG A 114 4.43 15.36 -19.24
CA ARG A 114 3.96 16.47 -20.09
C ARG A 114 4.23 17.84 -19.49
N PHE A 115 4.18 17.96 -18.17
CA PHE A 115 4.28 19.25 -17.48
C PHE A 115 5.67 19.54 -16.92
N LEU A 116 6.43 18.49 -16.59
CA LEU A 116 7.77 18.60 -16.03
C LEU A 116 8.81 18.19 -17.07
N SER A 117 9.95 18.88 -17.09
CA SER A 117 11.10 18.52 -17.92
C SER A 117 11.78 17.24 -17.45
N GLU A 118 12.60 16.64 -18.32
CA GLU A 118 13.40 15.46 -17.96
C GLU A 118 14.36 15.74 -16.80
N ASP A 119 14.95 16.94 -16.74
CA ASP A 119 15.85 17.35 -15.65
C ASP A 119 15.11 17.45 -14.30
N GLU A 120 13.90 18.02 -14.30
CA GLU A 120 13.05 18.08 -13.10
C GLU A 120 12.65 16.69 -12.63
N LEU A 121 12.20 15.83 -13.55
CA LEU A 121 11.83 14.44 -13.24
C LEU A 121 13.03 13.64 -12.72
N SER A 122 14.21 13.82 -13.31
CA SER A 122 15.46 13.20 -12.87
C SER A 122 15.85 13.67 -11.47
N ALA A 123 15.75 14.97 -11.19
CA ALA A 123 16.02 15.53 -9.88
C ALA A 123 15.05 15.01 -8.81
N LEU A 124 13.75 14.96 -9.11
CA LEU A 124 12.72 14.40 -8.22
C LEU A 124 12.96 12.91 -7.97
N GLY A 125 13.24 12.13 -9.02
CA GLY A 125 13.58 10.71 -8.90
C GLY A 125 14.83 10.47 -8.06
N GLY A 126 15.85 11.33 -8.19
CA GLY A 126 17.04 11.30 -7.35
C GLY A 126 16.77 11.60 -5.88
N GLN A 127 15.85 12.53 -5.57
CA GLN A 127 15.40 12.80 -4.21
C GLN A 127 14.60 11.62 -3.65
N TRP A 128 13.67 11.07 -4.43
CA TRP A 128 12.89 9.90 -4.05
C TRP A 128 13.81 8.70 -3.76
N ALA A 129 14.79 8.43 -4.62
CA ALA A 129 15.73 7.32 -4.45
C ALA A 129 16.55 7.39 -3.15
N LYS A 130 16.89 8.60 -2.68
CA LYS A 130 17.62 8.82 -1.42
C LYS A 130 16.74 8.64 -0.19
N ARG A 131 15.45 8.91 -0.31
CA ARG A 131 14.50 9.00 0.81
C ARG A 131 13.61 7.77 0.95
N ARG A 132 13.41 7.03 -0.14
CA ARG A 132 12.59 5.82 -0.13
C ARG A 132 13.15 4.84 0.88
N THR A 133 12.26 4.27 1.68
CA THR A 133 12.64 3.16 2.53
C THR A 133 13.01 1.97 1.64
N PRO A 134 14.22 1.38 1.76
CA PRO A 134 14.53 0.15 1.06
C PRO A 134 13.55 -0.92 1.53
N LEU A 135 12.86 -1.57 0.58
CA LEU A 135 12.04 -2.75 0.88
C LEU A 135 12.90 -3.98 1.24
N VAL A 136 14.23 -3.84 1.17
CA VAL A 136 15.20 -4.86 1.59
C VAL A 136 15.20 -4.90 3.12
N GLY A 137 14.55 -5.91 3.70
CA GLY A 137 14.49 -6.12 5.15
C GLY A 137 13.11 -6.02 5.80
N LEU A 138 12.01 -5.98 5.02
CA LEU A 138 10.71 -6.41 5.54
C LEU A 138 10.76 -7.93 5.73
N ASP A 139 11.46 -8.37 6.77
CA ASP A 139 11.68 -9.76 7.07
C ASP A 139 10.32 -10.47 7.15
N MET A 140 10.13 -11.38 6.20
CA MET A 140 9.07 -12.39 6.20
C MET A 140 9.36 -13.46 7.27
N GLN A 141 9.49 -13.09 8.53
CA GLN A 141 9.52 -14.03 9.65
C GLN A 141 8.11 -14.25 10.21
#